data_AF-W6XK93-F1
#
_entry.id   AF-W6XK93-F1
#
_cell.length_a   1.000
_cell.length_b   1.000
_cell.length_c   1.000
_cell.angle_alpha   90.00
_cell.angle_beta   90.00
_cell.angle_gamma   90.00
#
_symmetry.space_group_name_H-M   'P 1'
#
loop_
_entity.id
_entity.type
_entity.pdbx_description
1 polymer ?
#
loop_
_entity_poly.entity_id
_entity_poly.type
_entity_poly.pdbx_seq_one_letter_code
_entity_poly.pdbx_strand_id
1 'polypeptide(L)'
;YDNKKDPAWDEKARKLYWAGSTTGSYSWNGTWRHAHRQRFVKLVQTLNGTNYTYLRELKSGYWVSYQTIEDHGSLFDVKFTDVIQCDVLDCEEQNQFFTISKREAHSQQFSAQFAFDTDGNSFSGRFYTLLQSRSVVLKQSVFREWHDERLVPWVHFIPVSLSMNEIPEVMRYMTTHEDGKKRAEEIAEAGRAWHGKVLRKADFTVYLYRLMLELARVMKPTRLVES
;
A
#
# COMPACT_ATOMS: atom_id res chain seq x y z
N TYR A 1 16.10 2.86 5.13
CA TYR A 1 16.28 2.18 3.82
C TYR A 1 17.73 1.75 3.70
N ASP A 2 17.98 0.54 3.22
CA ASP A 2 19.32 0.01 2.95
C ASP A 2 19.36 -0.51 1.51
N ASN A 3 20.04 0.24 0.62
CA ASN A 3 20.11 -0.09 -0.80
C ASN A 3 20.80 -1.44 -1.08
N LYS A 4 21.62 -1.96 -0.15
CA LYS A 4 22.27 -3.27 -0.30
C LYS A 4 21.30 -4.43 -0.10
N LYS A 5 20.16 -4.18 0.54
CA LYS A 5 19.10 -5.18 0.81
C LYS A 5 17.91 -5.04 -0.15
N ASP A 6 18.05 -4.20 -1.16
CA ASP A 6 17.05 -3.95 -2.19
C ASP A 6 17.61 -4.47 -3.52
N PRO A 7 17.21 -5.68 -3.96
CA PRO A 7 17.68 -6.28 -5.22
C PRO A 7 17.33 -5.44 -6.44
N ALA A 8 17.91 -5.77 -7.60
CA ALA A 8 17.47 -5.21 -8.88
C ALA A 8 16.03 -5.64 -9.21
N TRP A 9 15.35 -4.92 -10.10
CA TRP A 9 13.95 -5.19 -10.46
C TRP A 9 13.72 -6.63 -10.92
N ASP A 10 14.59 -7.13 -11.79
CA ASP A 10 14.52 -8.48 -12.38
C ASP A 10 14.85 -9.60 -11.39
N GLU A 11 15.51 -9.27 -10.27
CA GLU A 11 15.87 -10.24 -9.21
C GLU A 11 14.76 -10.40 -8.16
N LYS A 12 13.74 -9.54 -8.20
CA LYS A 12 12.64 -9.57 -7.23
C LYS A 12 11.59 -10.60 -7.62
N ALA A 13 10.96 -11.19 -6.61
CA ALA A 13 9.80 -12.05 -6.81
C ALA A 13 8.62 -11.24 -7.37
N ARG A 14 7.99 -11.77 -8.44
CA ARG A 14 6.81 -11.18 -9.10
C ARG A 14 5.54 -11.39 -8.28
N LYS A 15 5.49 -10.79 -7.10
CA LYS A 15 4.39 -10.91 -6.13
C LYS A 15 4.14 -9.58 -5.40
N LEU A 16 2.96 -9.45 -4.82
CA LEU A 16 2.60 -8.43 -3.85
C LEU A 16 2.95 -8.90 -2.44
N TYR A 17 3.81 -8.15 -1.77
CA TYR A 17 4.18 -8.42 -0.39
C TYR A 17 3.51 -7.46 0.60
N TRP A 18 3.02 -8.01 1.71
CA TRP A 18 2.70 -7.27 2.91
C TRP A 18 2.80 -8.15 4.15
N ALA A 19 3.47 -7.64 5.18
CA ALA A 19 3.45 -8.24 6.51
C ALA A 19 3.25 -7.14 7.55
N GLY A 20 2.39 -7.40 8.53
CA GLY A 20 2.11 -6.45 9.61
C GLY A 20 1.27 -7.08 10.70
N SER A 21 1.06 -6.34 11.79
CA SER A 21 0.10 -6.70 12.83
C SER A 21 -1.29 -6.15 12.52
N THR A 22 -2.30 -6.58 13.28
CA THR A 22 -3.69 -6.12 13.22
C THR A 22 -3.92 -4.66 13.67
N THR A 23 -2.86 -3.86 13.80
CA THR A 23 -3.00 -2.49 14.29
C THR A 23 -3.79 -1.60 13.34
N GLY A 24 -4.54 -0.66 13.88
CA GLY A 24 -5.31 0.32 13.11
C GLY A 24 -6.80 0.34 13.42
N SER A 25 -7.27 -0.62 14.20
CA SER A 25 -8.57 -0.59 14.85
C SER A 25 -8.50 -1.44 16.09
N TYR A 26 -9.00 -0.93 17.22
CA TYR A 26 -9.28 -1.79 18.37
C TYR A 26 -10.52 -2.62 18.06
N SER A 27 -10.45 -3.94 18.22
CA SER A 27 -11.58 -4.83 17.92
C SER A 27 -12.31 -5.28 19.17
N TRP A 28 -13.62 -5.16 19.12
CA TRP A 28 -14.58 -5.69 20.08
C TRP A 28 -15.82 -6.20 19.33
N ASN A 29 -16.48 -7.22 19.85
CA ASN A 29 -17.72 -7.78 19.28
C ASN A 29 -17.64 -8.04 17.76
N GLY A 30 -16.53 -8.59 17.30
CA GLY A 30 -16.31 -8.98 15.91
C GLY A 30 -16.06 -7.85 14.92
N THR A 31 -15.86 -6.62 15.38
CA THR A 31 -15.62 -5.43 14.53
C THR A 31 -14.39 -5.53 13.63
N TRP A 32 -13.42 -6.39 13.96
CA TRP A 32 -12.24 -6.69 13.12
C TRP A 32 -12.61 -7.05 11.68
N ARG A 33 -13.80 -7.62 11.43
CA ARG A 33 -14.28 -7.99 10.09
C ARG A 33 -14.39 -6.79 9.14
N HIS A 34 -14.49 -5.57 9.69
CA HIS A 34 -14.60 -4.33 8.93
C HIS A 34 -13.29 -3.53 8.88
N ALA A 35 -12.29 -3.89 9.68
CA ALA A 35 -11.01 -3.22 9.72
C ALA A 35 -10.24 -3.47 8.41
N HIS A 36 -9.56 -2.43 7.90
CA HIS A 36 -8.96 -2.44 6.57
C HIS A 36 -7.87 -3.50 6.41
N ARG A 37 -6.97 -3.67 7.37
CA ARG A 37 -5.92 -4.71 7.28
C ARG A 37 -6.51 -6.12 7.26
N GLN A 38 -7.50 -6.37 8.09
CA GLN A 38 -8.20 -7.65 8.16
C GLN A 38 -8.95 -7.94 6.85
N ARG A 39 -9.62 -6.94 6.29
CA ARG A 39 -10.24 -7.04 4.96
C ARG A 39 -9.22 -7.34 3.87
N PHE A 40 -8.04 -6.72 3.91
CA PHE A 40 -6.97 -6.99 2.94
C PHE A 40 -6.43 -8.41 3.04
N VAL A 41 -6.05 -8.88 4.24
CA VAL A 41 -5.54 -10.24 4.41
C VAL A 41 -6.64 -11.27 4.09
N LYS A 42 -7.90 -11.00 4.48
CA LYS A 42 -9.05 -11.86 4.13
C LYS A 42 -9.24 -11.96 2.62
N LEU A 43 -9.19 -10.83 1.90
CA LEU A 43 -9.32 -10.77 0.45
C LEU A 43 -8.32 -11.72 -0.23
N VAL A 44 -7.07 -11.71 0.24
CA VAL A 44 -6.02 -12.59 -0.29
C VAL A 44 -6.24 -14.06 0.11
N GLN A 45 -6.63 -14.33 1.36
CA GLN A 45 -6.89 -15.70 1.82
C GLN A 45 -8.09 -16.36 1.10
N THR A 46 -9.08 -15.59 0.68
CA THR A 46 -10.28 -16.10 -0.02
C THR A 46 -10.24 -15.89 -1.53
N LEU A 47 -9.10 -15.50 -2.09
CA LEU A 47 -8.94 -15.10 -3.49
C LEU A 47 -9.47 -16.17 -4.45
N ASN A 48 -9.06 -17.43 -4.23
CA ASN A 48 -9.38 -18.57 -5.10
C ASN A 48 -10.84 -19.07 -4.98
N GLY A 49 -11.65 -18.46 -4.11
CA GLY A 49 -13.07 -18.77 -3.95
C GLY A 49 -13.99 -17.56 -4.12
N THR A 50 -13.44 -16.41 -4.52
CA THR A 50 -14.18 -15.15 -4.63
C THR A 50 -14.20 -14.68 -6.09
N ASN A 51 -15.36 -14.23 -6.56
CA ASN A 51 -15.52 -13.71 -7.91
C ASN A 51 -15.04 -12.26 -7.96
N TYR A 52 -14.10 -11.96 -8.85
CA TYR A 52 -13.58 -10.60 -9.09
C TYR A 52 -13.82 -10.16 -10.52
N THR A 53 -13.75 -8.84 -10.73
CA THR A 53 -13.87 -8.25 -12.05
C THR A 53 -12.47 -8.13 -12.67
N TYR A 54 -12.29 -8.76 -13.82
CA TYR A 54 -11.06 -8.75 -14.60
C TYR A 54 -11.29 -8.08 -15.95
N LEU A 55 -10.21 -7.68 -16.62
CA LEU A 55 -10.26 -7.07 -17.95
C LEU A 55 -9.57 -7.97 -18.98
N ARG A 56 -10.21 -8.14 -20.13
CA ARG A 56 -9.60 -8.79 -21.30
C ARG A 56 -9.68 -7.87 -22.51
N GLU A 57 -8.59 -7.85 -23.26
CA GLU A 57 -8.53 -7.13 -24.52
C GLU A 57 -9.12 -8.00 -25.63
N LEU A 58 -10.16 -7.54 -26.32
CA LEU A 58 -10.72 -8.25 -27.47
C LEU A 58 -10.07 -7.81 -28.78
N LYS A 59 -9.65 -6.55 -28.85
CA LYS A 59 -8.94 -5.90 -29.95
C LYS A 59 -8.04 -4.83 -29.36
N SER A 60 -6.96 -4.46 -30.06
CA SER A 60 -6.03 -3.42 -29.56
C SER A 60 -6.77 -2.17 -29.07
N GLY A 61 -6.58 -1.83 -27.80
CA GLY A 61 -7.21 -0.70 -27.11
C GLY A 61 -8.67 -0.90 -26.69
N TYR A 62 -9.31 -2.02 -27.04
CA TYR A 62 -10.69 -2.32 -26.70
C TYR A 62 -10.78 -3.42 -25.64
N TRP A 63 -11.07 -2.98 -24.42
CA TRP A 63 -11.15 -3.80 -23.23
C TRP A 63 -12.59 -4.03 -22.80
N VAL A 64 -12.88 -5.25 -22.36
CA VAL A 64 -14.17 -5.60 -21.77
C VAL A 64 -13.95 -6.21 -20.39
N SER A 65 -14.85 -5.90 -19.47
CA SER A 65 -14.85 -6.53 -18.15
C SER A 65 -15.57 -7.89 -18.18
N TYR A 66 -15.10 -8.79 -17.32
CA TYR A 66 -15.77 -10.05 -17.05
C TYR A 66 -15.58 -10.42 -15.58
N GLN A 67 -16.47 -11.26 -15.05
CA GLN A 67 -16.45 -11.71 -13.67
C GLN A 67 -16.15 -13.19 -13.64
N THR A 68 -15.09 -13.59 -12.93
CA THR A 68 -14.73 -14.98 -12.74
C THR A 68 -13.99 -15.21 -11.42
N ILE A 69 -13.81 -16.47 -11.08
CA ILE A 69 -12.86 -16.92 -10.06
C ILE A 69 -11.59 -17.34 -10.82
N GLU A 70 -10.47 -16.66 -10.56
CA GLU A 70 -9.14 -17.01 -11.10
C GLU A 70 -8.19 -17.28 -9.94
N ASP A 71 -7.34 -18.31 -10.10
CA ASP A 71 -6.29 -18.60 -9.12
C ASP A 71 -5.08 -17.71 -9.37
N HIS A 72 -4.91 -16.73 -8.49
CA HIS A 72 -3.75 -15.83 -8.47
C HIS A 72 -3.03 -15.88 -7.13
N GLY A 73 -3.27 -16.91 -6.31
CA GLY A 73 -2.72 -16.97 -4.95
C GLY A 73 -1.19 -16.87 -4.90
N SER A 74 -0.51 -17.38 -5.93
CA SER A 74 0.95 -17.29 -6.07
C SER A 74 1.50 -15.87 -6.27
N LEU A 75 0.64 -14.91 -6.68
CA LEU A 75 1.00 -13.50 -6.82
C LEU A 75 0.97 -12.74 -5.49
N PHE A 76 0.59 -13.38 -4.36
CA PHE A 76 0.41 -12.71 -3.08
C PHE A 76 1.22 -13.39 -1.96
N ASP A 77 1.94 -12.57 -1.19
CA ASP A 77 2.59 -12.93 0.06
C ASP A 77 2.15 -11.91 1.11
N VAL A 78 0.92 -12.10 1.59
CA VAL A 78 0.21 -11.19 2.49
C VAL A 78 -0.17 -11.94 3.74
N LYS A 79 0.31 -11.47 4.90
CA LYS A 79 0.17 -12.20 6.17
C LYS A 79 0.17 -11.29 7.38
N PHE A 80 -0.53 -11.71 8.42
CA PHE A 80 -0.37 -11.12 9.74
C PHE A 80 0.85 -11.70 10.44
N THR A 81 1.58 -10.85 11.17
CA THR A 81 2.70 -11.27 12.02
C THR A 81 2.36 -11.28 13.50
N ASP A 82 1.24 -10.65 13.87
CA ASP A 82 0.80 -10.50 15.25
C ASP A 82 -0.67 -10.08 15.29
N VAL A 83 -1.41 -10.56 16.30
CA VAL A 83 -2.82 -10.21 16.54
C VAL A 83 -2.91 -9.48 17.88
N ILE A 84 -3.13 -8.17 17.80
CA ILE A 84 -3.17 -7.23 18.92
C ILE A 84 -4.31 -6.22 18.76
N GLN A 85 -4.54 -5.41 19.80
CA GLN A 85 -5.61 -4.40 19.84
C GLN A 85 -7.01 -5.03 19.67
N CYS A 86 -7.32 -6.05 20.46
CA CYS A 86 -8.62 -6.70 20.46
C CYS A 86 -9.01 -7.14 21.87
N ASP A 87 -10.31 -7.30 22.10
CA ASP A 87 -10.84 -8.09 23.20
C ASP A 87 -10.41 -9.55 23.03
N VAL A 88 -10.37 -10.29 24.15
CA VAL A 88 -9.87 -11.69 24.19
C VAL A 88 -10.55 -12.57 23.14
N LEU A 89 -11.88 -12.54 23.06
CA LEU A 89 -12.65 -13.34 22.11
C LEU A 89 -12.34 -12.96 20.65
N ASP A 90 -12.24 -11.67 20.35
CA ASP A 90 -11.90 -11.19 19.00
C ASP A 90 -10.47 -11.55 18.61
N CYS A 91 -9.53 -11.54 19.55
CA CYS A 91 -8.15 -11.99 19.31
C CYS A 91 -8.12 -13.50 19.04
N GLU A 92 -8.86 -14.31 19.80
CA GLU A 92 -8.97 -15.76 19.60
C GLU A 92 -9.57 -16.08 18.23
N GLU A 93 -10.68 -15.43 17.86
CA GLU A 93 -11.30 -15.57 16.54
C GLU A 93 -10.32 -15.23 15.41
N GLN A 94 -9.61 -14.11 15.51
CA GLN A 94 -8.65 -13.69 14.49
C GLN A 94 -7.47 -14.65 14.37
N ASN A 95 -6.96 -15.18 15.48
CA ASN A 95 -5.89 -16.18 15.46
C ASN A 95 -6.33 -17.52 14.85
N GLN A 96 -7.61 -17.87 14.94
CA GLN A 96 -8.17 -19.05 14.27
C GLN A 96 -8.44 -18.80 12.78
N PHE A 97 -8.87 -17.58 12.44
CA PHE A 97 -9.25 -17.21 11.08
C PHE A 97 -8.06 -16.92 10.16
N PHE A 98 -7.05 -16.21 10.66
CA PHE A 98 -5.90 -15.76 9.88
C PHE A 98 -4.69 -16.67 10.07
N THR A 99 -3.92 -16.86 9.00
CA THR A 99 -2.61 -17.52 9.10
C THR A 99 -1.57 -16.54 9.63
N ILE A 100 -1.19 -16.70 10.90
CA ILE A 100 -0.18 -15.85 11.54
C ILE A 100 1.21 -16.40 11.27
N SER A 101 2.09 -15.53 10.76
CA SER A 101 3.48 -15.85 10.44
C SER A 101 4.45 -15.20 11.43
N LYS A 102 5.67 -15.72 11.51
CA LYS A 102 6.73 -15.07 12.30
C LYS A 102 7.08 -13.71 11.70
N ARG A 103 7.49 -12.78 12.56
CA ARG A 103 8.02 -11.49 12.11
C ARG A 103 9.25 -11.69 11.23
N GLU A 104 9.24 -11.05 10.07
CA GLU A 104 10.34 -11.06 9.12
C GLU A 104 11.19 -9.79 9.28
N ALA A 105 12.42 -9.82 8.77
CA ALA A 105 13.25 -8.62 8.73
C ALA A 105 12.57 -7.55 7.86
N HIS A 106 12.70 -6.27 8.25
CA HIS A 106 12.14 -5.15 7.49
C HIS A 106 12.56 -5.12 6.02
N SER A 107 13.73 -5.69 5.67
CA SER A 107 14.20 -5.77 4.29
C SER A 107 13.45 -6.78 3.42
N GLN A 108 12.69 -7.71 4.03
CA GLN A 108 11.97 -8.74 3.29
C GLN A 108 10.99 -8.14 2.26
N GLN A 109 10.38 -7.00 2.60
CA GLN A 109 9.48 -6.29 1.70
C GLN A 109 10.13 -5.84 0.38
N PHE A 110 11.46 -5.66 0.37
CA PHE A 110 12.19 -5.27 -0.84
C PHE A 110 12.47 -6.46 -1.78
N SER A 111 12.22 -7.70 -1.35
CA SER A 111 12.40 -8.88 -2.21
C SER A 111 11.26 -9.08 -3.23
N ALA A 112 10.17 -8.31 -3.11
CA ALA A 112 9.01 -8.39 -3.98
C ALA A 112 8.96 -7.20 -4.94
N GLN A 113 8.51 -7.43 -6.17
CA GLN A 113 8.29 -6.36 -7.15
C GLN A 113 7.19 -5.41 -6.72
N PHE A 114 6.19 -5.89 -5.99
CA PHE A 114 5.07 -5.08 -5.50
C PHE A 114 5.03 -5.12 -3.98
N ALA A 115 4.82 -3.96 -3.36
CA ALA A 115 4.68 -3.81 -1.92
C ALA A 115 3.38 -3.06 -1.61
N PHE A 116 2.58 -3.59 -0.69
CA PHE A 116 1.37 -2.91 -0.25
C PHE A 116 1.67 -1.97 0.92
N ASP A 117 1.11 -0.76 0.85
CA ASP A 117 1.13 0.23 1.92
C ASP A 117 -0.31 0.50 2.36
N THR A 118 -0.55 0.38 3.67
CA THR A 118 -1.85 0.64 4.28
C THR A 118 -1.68 1.13 5.70
N ASP A 119 -2.63 1.96 6.12
CA ASP A 119 -2.63 2.66 7.40
C ASP A 119 -2.57 1.70 8.60
N GLY A 120 -2.07 2.19 9.72
CA GLY A 120 -2.20 1.56 11.04
C GLY A 120 -3.16 2.37 11.91
N ASN A 121 -2.76 2.63 13.16
CA ASN A 121 -3.50 3.57 14.03
C ASN A 121 -3.51 5.00 13.46
N SER A 122 -2.59 5.29 12.55
CA SER A 122 -2.48 6.52 11.79
C SER A 122 -1.89 6.18 10.41
N PHE A 123 -1.40 7.17 9.68
CA PHE A 123 -0.72 7.00 8.40
C PHE A 123 0.44 5.99 8.48
N SER A 124 0.74 5.34 7.36
CA SER A 124 1.86 4.40 7.28
C SER A 124 3.20 5.11 7.08
N GLY A 125 4.03 5.13 8.14
CA GLY A 125 5.41 5.61 8.05
C GLY A 125 6.30 4.75 7.12
N ARG A 126 5.85 3.54 6.72
CA ARG A 126 6.61 2.67 5.80
C ARG A 126 6.61 3.19 4.38
N PHE A 127 5.60 3.97 4.00
CA PHE A 127 5.39 4.42 2.63
C PHE A 127 6.63 5.05 2.00
N TYR A 128 7.34 5.93 2.71
CA TYR A 128 8.56 6.58 2.21
C TYR A 128 9.69 5.56 1.93
N THR A 129 9.87 4.59 2.81
CA THR A 129 10.88 3.55 2.64
C THR A 129 10.53 2.59 1.51
N LEU A 130 9.24 2.31 1.30
CA LEU A 130 8.75 1.51 0.18
C LEU A 130 8.96 2.25 -1.15
N LEU A 131 8.60 3.53 -1.24
CA LEU A 131 8.84 4.35 -2.42
C LEU A 131 10.32 4.49 -2.77
N GLN A 132 11.20 4.50 -1.77
CA GLN A 132 12.65 4.55 -2.00
C GLN A 132 13.21 3.23 -2.58
N SER A 133 12.48 2.11 -2.45
CA SER A 133 12.89 0.81 -2.98
C SER A 133 12.67 0.69 -4.49
N ARG A 134 13.23 -0.34 -5.13
CA ARG A 134 12.93 -0.69 -6.55
C ARG A 134 11.64 -1.49 -6.69
N SER A 135 10.62 -1.19 -5.90
CA SER A 135 9.34 -1.92 -5.92
C SER A 135 8.20 -0.95 -6.22
N VAL A 136 7.18 -1.44 -6.92
CA VAL A 136 5.92 -0.73 -7.10
C VAL A 136 5.18 -0.69 -5.76
N VAL A 137 4.81 0.49 -5.32
CA VAL A 137 4.00 0.64 -4.11
C VAL A 137 2.53 0.70 -4.49
N LEU A 138 1.72 -0.21 -3.95
CA LEU A 138 0.27 -0.11 -3.96
C LEU A 138 -0.14 0.58 -2.65
N LYS A 139 -0.70 1.78 -2.71
CA LYS A 139 -1.06 2.56 -1.52
C LYS A 139 -2.56 2.64 -1.34
N GLN A 140 -3.03 2.25 -0.17
CA GLN A 140 -4.36 2.56 0.34
C GLN A 140 -4.23 3.43 1.59
N SER A 141 -4.84 4.60 1.60
CA SER A 141 -4.93 5.42 2.81
C SER A 141 -6.25 6.19 2.88
N VAL A 142 -6.72 6.44 4.10
CA VAL A 142 -7.82 7.39 4.37
C VAL A 142 -7.30 8.77 4.78
N PHE A 143 -6.01 8.89 5.06
CA PHE A 143 -5.40 10.14 5.50
C PHE A 143 -5.03 11.01 4.32
N ARG A 144 -5.16 12.32 4.52
CA ARG A 144 -4.42 13.30 3.72
C ARG A 144 -3.05 13.46 4.32
N GLU A 145 -2.02 13.30 3.51
CA GLU A 145 -0.63 13.38 3.93
C GLU A 145 0.05 14.57 3.25
N TRP A 146 1.10 15.09 3.90
CA TRP A 146 1.82 16.27 3.39
C TRP A 146 2.41 16.06 1.99
N HIS A 147 2.63 14.82 1.57
CA HIS A 147 3.20 14.48 0.27
C HIS A 147 2.17 14.34 -0.84
N ASP A 148 0.87 14.49 -0.57
CA ASP A 148 -0.19 14.28 -1.57
C ASP A 148 -0.08 15.22 -2.78
N GLU A 149 0.41 16.45 -2.57
CA GLU A 149 0.66 17.41 -3.65
C GLU A 149 1.98 17.17 -4.41
N ARG A 150 2.78 16.21 -3.93
CA ARG A 150 4.10 15.89 -4.47
C ARG A 150 4.10 14.59 -5.25
N LEU A 151 3.22 13.65 -4.91
CA LEU A 151 3.18 12.34 -5.54
C LEU A 151 1.96 12.20 -6.45
N VAL A 152 2.18 11.68 -7.66
CA VAL A 152 1.13 11.51 -8.66
C VAL A 152 0.76 10.02 -8.73
N PRO A 153 -0.50 9.66 -8.45
CA PRO A 153 -0.99 8.29 -8.62
C PRO A 153 -0.81 7.81 -10.06
N TRP A 154 -0.54 6.51 -10.25
CA TRP A 154 -0.21 5.85 -11.52
C TRP A 154 1.11 6.28 -12.17
N VAL A 155 1.82 7.25 -11.58
CA VAL A 155 3.19 7.62 -11.99
C VAL A 155 4.20 7.17 -10.95
N HIS A 156 3.96 7.49 -9.67
CA HIS A 156 4.91 7.17 -8.60
C HIS A 156 4.49 5.98 -7.73
N PHE A 157 3.20 5.64 -7.74
CA PHE A 157 2.61 4.52 -6.99
C PHE A 157 1.25 4.16 -7.58
N ILE A 158 0.73 2.97 -7.27
CA ILE A 158 -0.62 2.55 -7.66
C ILE A 158 -1.60 2.89 -6.54
N PRO A 159 -2.60 3.75 -6.76
CA PRO A 159 -3.63 4.03 -5.75
C PRO A 159 -4.58 2.84 -5.62
N VAL A 160 -4.95 2.51 -4.40
CA VAL A 160 -5.91 1.44 -4.09
C VAL A 160 -7.09 2.02 -3.31
N SER A 161 -8.29 1.73 -3.80
CA SER A 161 -9.58 2.06 -3.22
C SER A 161 -9.78 1.38 -1.86
N LEU A 162 -10.69 1.91 -1.04
CA LEU A 162 -11.08 1.27 0.22
C LEU A 162 -11.82 -0.06 0.03
N SER A 163 -12.27 -0.36 -1.21
CA SER A 163 -12.88 -1.65 -1.53
C SER A 163 -11.83 -2.75 -1.67
N MET A 164 -10.66 -2.42 -2.24
CA MET A 164 -9.58 -3.34 -2.63
C MET A 164 -9.95 -4.35 -3.73
N ASN A 165 -11.16 -4.28 -4.29
CA ASN A 165 -11.67 -5.27 -5.25
C ASN A 165 -10.89 -5.27 -6.58
N GLU A 166 -10.16 -4.20 -6.87
CA GLU A 166 -9.31 -4.07 -8.04
C GLU A 166 -7.95 -4.77 -7.89
N ILE A 167 -7.51 -5.10 -6.67
CA ILE A 167 -6.17 -5.65 -6.42
C ILE A 167 -5.89 -6.92 -7.25
N PRO A 168 -6.82 -7.89 -7.37
CA PRO A 168 -6.57 -9.09 -8.18
C PRO A 168 -6.31 -8.77 -9.65
N GLU A 169 -7.12 -7.90 -10.26
CA GLU A 169 -6.96 -7.48 -11.65
C GLU A 169 -5.69 -6.64 -11.85
N VAL A 170 -5.40 -5.72 -10.94
CA VAL A 170 -4.15 -4.92 -10.96
C VAL A 170 -2.94 -5.86 -10.94
N MET A 171 -2.92 -6.84 -10.03
CA MET A 171 -1.81 -7.78 -9.94
C MET A 171 -1.73 -8.69 -11.16
N ARG A 172 -2.86 -9.22 -11.66
CA ARG A 172 -2.90 -10.01 -12.89
C ARG A 172 -2.35 -9.21 -14.06
N TYR A 173 -2.86 -8.00 -14.31
CA TYR A 173 -2.43 -7.15 -15.41
C TYR A 173 -0.94 -6.82 -15.31
N MET A 174 -0.48 -6.32 -14.16
CA MET A 174 0.89 -5.85 -13.97
C MET A 174 1.94 -6.98 -14.00
N THR A 175 1.56 -8.23 -13.75
CA THR A 175 2.50 -9.37 -13.72
C THR A 175 2.43 -10.27 -14.96
N THR A 176 1.31 -10.28 -15.68
CA THR A 176 1.08 -11.20 -16.80
C THR A 176 1.01 -10.50 -18.16
N HIS A 177 0.43 -9.30 -18.23
CA HIS A 177 0.30 -8.55 -19.48
C HIS A 177 1.60 -7.83 -19.82
N GLU A 178 2.00 -7.82 -21.09
CA GLU A 178 3.29 -7.25 -21.51
C GLU A 178 3.39 -5.75 -21.21
N ASP A 179 2.38 -4.98 -21.60
CA ASP A 179 2.29 -3.56 -21.22
C ASP A 179 2.23 -3.35 -19.71
N GLY A 180 1.59 -4.26 -18.97
CA GLY A 180 1.47 -4.18 -17.52
C GLY A 180 2.81 -4.35 -16.83
N LYS A 181 3.63 -5.32 -17.25
CA LYS A 181 4.98 -5.54 -16.73
C LYS A 181 5.87 -4.34 -16.97
N LYS A 182 5.83 -3.78 -18.18
CA LYS A 182 6.60 -2.59 -18.54
C LYS A 182 6.19 -1.39 -17.68
N ARG A 183 4.88 -1.14 -17.56
CA ARG A 183 4.35 -0.05 -16.71
C ARG A 183 4.70 -0.23 -15.24
N ALA A 184 4.72 -1.47 -14.74
CA ALA A 184 5.11 -1.74 -13.36
C ALA A 184 6.55 -1.29 -13.09
N GLU A 185 7.49 -1.64 -13.97
CA GLU A 185 8.88 -1.19 -13.86
C GLU A 185 9.00 0.33 -13.94
N GLU A 186 8.34 0.96 -14.91
CA GLU A 186 8.31 2.42 -15.07
C GLU A 186 7.81 3.13 -13.80
N ILE A 187 6.75 2.62 -13.16
CA ILE A 187 6.20 3.18 -11.91
C ILE A 187 7.20 3.01 -10.76
N ALA A 188 7.84 1.85 -10.63
CA ALA A 188 8.82 1.60 -9.59
C ALA A 188 10.03 2.56 -9.71
N GLU A 189 10.54 2.73 -10.93
CA GLU A 189 11.65 3.64 -11.21
C GLU A 189 11.27 5.10 -10.99
N ALA A 190 10.12 5.53 -11.50
CA ALA A 190 9.63 6.88 -11.34
C ALA A 190 9.37 7.22 -9.87
N GLY A 191 8.74 6.31 -9.11
CA GLY A 191 8.51 6.45 -7.68
C GLY A 191 9.82 6.64 -6.91
N ARG A 192 10.82 5.78 -7.16
CA ARG A 192 12.15 5.86 -6.55
C ARG A 192 12.89 7.14 -6.91
N ALA A 193 12.93 7.48 -8.19
CA ALA A 193 13.62 8.67 -8.69
C ALA A 193 12.99 9.95 -8.12
N TRP A 194 11.67 10.01 -8.05
CA TRP A 194 10.95 11.16 -7.55
C TRP A 194 11.04 11.29 -6.03
N HIS A 195 10.98 10.19 -5.28
CA HIS A 195 11.28 10.17 -3.85
C HIS A 195 12.64 10.83 -3.56
N GLY A 196 13.67 10.50 -4.35
CA GLY A 196 15.01 11.08 -4.25
C GLY A 196 15.09 12.60 -4.53
N LYS A 197 14.01 13.22 -5.03
CA LYS A 197 13.96 14.65 -5.35
C LYS A 197 13.07 15.45 -4.40
N VAL A 198 11.95 14.89 -3.96
CA VAL A 198 10.90 15.66 -3.24
C VAL A 198 10.54 15.14 -1.86
N LEU A 199 11.04 13.97 -1.45
CA LEU A 199 10.75 13.34 -0.15
C LEU A 199 12.00 13.14 0.72
N ARG A 200 13.08 13.88 0.46
CA ARG A 200 14.29 13.80 1.29
C ARG A 200 14.01 14.44 2.65
N LYS A 201 14.89 14.14 3.61
CA LYS A 201 14.85 14.78 4.94
C LYS A 201 14.84 16.31 4.84
N ALA A 202 15.62 16.89 3.92
CA ALA A 202 15.64 18.33 3.67
C ALA A 202 14.29 18.88 3.21
N ASP A 203 13.60 18.18 2.31
CA ASP A 203 12.29 18.59 1.78
C ASP A 203 11.24 18.60 2.90
N PHE A 204 11.24 17.56 3.74
CA PHE A 204 10.38 17.50 4.93
C PHE A 204 10.68 18.62 5.93
N THR A 205 11.96 18.91 6.20
CA THR A 205 12.35 20.02 7.08
C THR A 205 11.87 21.36 6.57
N VAL A 206 12.01 21.64 5.27
CA VAL A 206 11.50 22.88 4.66
C VAL A 206 9.98 22.98 4.76
N TYR A 207 9.26 21.88 4.50
CA TYR A 207 7.81 21.82 4.64
C TYR A 207 7.37 22.15 6.07
N LEU A 208 7.94 21.46 7.06
CA LEU A 208 7.60 21.65 8.46
C LEU A 208 7.93 23.08 8.93
N TYR A 209 9.09 23.61 8.53
CA TYR A 209 9.48 24.99 8.87
C TYR A 209 8.47 26.01 8.32
N ARG A 210 8.11 25.91 7.03
CA ARG A 210 7.09 26.78 6.42
C ARG A 210 5.73 26.64 7.09
N LEU A 211 5.31 25.41 7.40
CA LEU A 211 4.07 25.14 8.11
C LEU A 211 4.03 25.87 9.47
N MET A 212 5.12 25.78 10.25
CA MET A 212 5.19 26.44 11.56
C MET A 212 5.20 27.97 11.44
N LEU A 213 5.87 28.53 10.43
CA LEU A 213 5.85 29.98 10.18
C LEU A 213 4.45 30.48 9.80
N GLU A 214 3.76 29.80 8.89
CA GLU A 214 2.41 30.16 8.47
C GLU A 214 1.40 29.98 9.62
N LEU A 215 1.53 28.90 10.39
CA LEU A 215 0.71 28.70 11.58
C LEU A 215 0.91 29.83 12.60
N ALA A 216 2.16 30.20 12.90
CA ALA A 216 2.48 31.31 13.79
C ALA A 216 1.91 32.64 13.26
N ARG A 217 1.92 32.87 11.94
CA ARG A 217 1.31 34.04 11.30
C ARG A 217 -0.21 34.06 11.48
N VAL A 218 -0.88 32.92 11.34
CA VAL A 218 -2.34 32.80 11.53
C VAL A 218 -2.74 32.98 12.99
N MET A 219 -1.95 32.46 13.93
CA MET A 219 -2.25 32.53 15.37
C MET A 219 -1.98 33.90 16.00
N LYS A 220 -1.43 34.89 15.27
CA LYS A 220 -1.20 36.23 15.81
C LYS A 220 -2.53 36.93 16.11
N PRO A 221 -2.82 37.31 17.38
CA PRO A 221 -4.10 37.91 17.77
C PRO A 221 -4.37 39.28 17.14
N THR A 222 -3.31 40.02 16.81
CA THR A 222 -3.36 41.40 16.29
C THR A 222 -3.51 41.50 14.77
N ARG A 223 -3.98 40.45 14.10
CA ARG A 223 -4.25 40.54 12.66
C ARG A 223 -5.46 41.44 12.43
N LEU A 224 -5.21 42.72 12.16
CA LEU A 224 -6.15 43.58 11.45
C LEU A 224 -6.40 42.90 10.11
N VAL A 225 -7.60 42.36 9.93
CA VAL A 225 -8.08 41.90 8.63
C VAL A 225 -8.29 43.18 7.84
N GLU A 226 -7.38 43.50 6.92
CA GLU A 226 -7.63 44.56 5.95
C GLU A 226 -8.87 44.15 5.15
N SER A 227 -9.95 44.89 5.37
CA SER A 227 -11.27 44.76 4.75
C SER A 227 -11.25 45.24 3.30
#